data_AF-A0A8J6IXT8-F1
#
_entry.id   AF-A0A8J6IXT8-F1
#
_cell.length_a   1.000
_cell.length_b   1.000
_cell.length_c   1.000
_cell.angle_alpha   90.00
_cell.angle_beta   90.00
_cell.angle_gamma   90.00
#
_symmetry.space_group_name_H-M   'P 1'
#
loop_
_entity.id
_entity.type
_entity.pdbx_description
1 polymer ?
#
loop_
_entity_poly.entity_id
_entity_poly.type
_entity_poly.pdbx_seq_one_letter_code
_entity_poly.pdbx_strand_id
1 'polypeptide(L)'
;MRIYDPDLPFSEYEIAPIQTTGTFSFASCAGYTGRRDTCSHTCTVDLPIETKGLKVSHFCLDCRVLLKDHAENGFVLADLYVEDAIDIYPATVGADYTIRDYRITVSEAKVRSEMELIVLGIAEGLTFVD
;
A
#
# COMPACT_ATOMS: atom_id res chain seq x y z
N MET A 1 17.04 -0.82 2.26
CA MET A 1 16.53 -0.42 3.60
C MET A 1 15.73 -1.55 4.30
N ARG A 2 15.83 -1.73 5.63
CA ARG A 2 14.94 -2.61 6.44
C ARG A 2 13.88 -1.74 7.14
N ILE A 3 12.60 -1.96 6.82
CA ILE A 3 11.48 -1.10 7.27
C ILE A 3 11.04 -1.44 8.71
N TYR A 4 10.98 -2.73 9.04
CA TYR A 4 10.56 -3.21 10.36
C TYR A 4 11.76 -3.42 11.30
N ASP A 5 11.52 -3.19 12.59
CA ASP A 5 12.52 -3.40 13.65
C ASP A 5 12.82 -4.91 13.80
N PRO A 6 14.07 -5.34 13.61
CA PRO A 6 14.43 -6.77 13.65
C PRO A 6 14.42 -7.38 15.06
N ASP A 7 14.40 -6.55 16.11
CA ASP A 7 14.41 -7.02 17.50
C ASP A 7 13.00 -7.34 18.03
N LEU A 8 11.96 -7.06 17.24
CA LEU A 8 10.60 -7.50 17.54
C LEU A 8 10.44 -8.98 17.14
N PRO A 9 9.80 -9.82 17.99
CA PRO A 9 9.53 -11.21 17.64
C PRO A 9 8.76 -11.24 16.32
N PHE A 10 9.18 -12.11 15.38
CA PHE A 10 8.57 -12.30 14.05
C PHE A 10 7.05 -12.08 14.14
N SER A 11 6.63 -10.89 13.75
CA SER A 11 5.28 -10.40 13.93
C SER A 11 4.46 -10.79 12.70
N GLU A 12 3.13 -10.74 12.82
CA GLU A 12 2.09 -11.09 11.84
C GLU A 12 2.15 -10.32 10.48
N TYR A 13 3.32 -9.86 10.06
CA TYR A 13 3.61 -8.95 8.94
C TYR A 13 4.57 -9.57 7.90
N GLU A 14 4.76 -10.89 7.91
CA GLU A 14 5.48 -11.57 6.82
C GLU A 14 4.70 -11.41 5.50
N ILE A 15 5.42 -11.09 4.43
CA ILE A 15 4.86 -11.09 3.08
C ILE A 15 4.61 -12.55 2.70
N ALA A 16 3.34 -12.92 2.56
CA ALA A 16 2.92 -14.25 2.15
C ALA A 16 3.38 -14.53 0.70
N PRO A 17 3.60 -15.81 0.35
CA PRO A 17 3.94 -16.21 -1.02
C PRO A 17 2.86 -15.73 -2.00
N ILE A 18 3.31 -15.00 -3.03
CA ILE A 18 2.45 -14.51 -4.11
C ILE A 18 1.80 -15.72 -4.81
N GLN A 19 0.48 -15.74 -4.88
CA GLN A 19 -0.26 -16.71 -5.67
C GLN A 19 -0.59 -16.10 -7.03
N THR A 20 -0.01 -16.64 -8.10
CA THR A 20 -0.21 -16.12 -9.45
C THR A 20 -1.06 -17.07 -10.28
N THR A 21 -2.04 -16.50 -10.97
CA THR A 21 -2.75 -17.10 -12.11
C THR A 21 -2.35 -16.33 -13.37
N GLY A 22 -2.75 -16.79 -14.56
CA GLY A 22 -2.46 -16.09 -15.82
C GLY A 22 -3.07 -14.67 -15.93
N THR A 23 -4.03 -14.32 -15.07
CA THR A 23 -4.79 -13.06 -15.13
C THR A 23 -4.72 -12.26 -13.83
N PHE A 24 -4.53 -12.93 -12.69
CA PHE A 24 -4.49 -12.29 -11.37
C PHE A 24 -3.32 -12.78 -10.54
N SER A 25 -2.73 -11.89 -9.74
CA SER A 25 -1.83 -12.25 -8.65
C SER A 25 -2.40 -11.79 -7.32
N PHE A 26 -2.31 -12.64 -6.30
CA PHE A 26 -2.70 -12.31 -4.93
C PHE A 26 -1.44 -12.28 -4.07
N ALA A 27 -1.31 -11.25 -3.26
CA ALA A 27 -0.28 -11.14 -2.25
C ALA A 27 -0.95 -10.89 -0.91
N SER A 28 -0.70 -11.73 0.08
CA SER A 28 -1.14 -11.46 1.45
C SER A 28 0.02 -10.92 2.26
N CYS A 29 -0.23 -9.93 3.10
CA CYS A 29 0.74 -9.38 4.04
C CYS A 29 -0.05 -8.75 5.17
N ALA A 30 0.42 -8.90 6.42
CA ALA A 30 -0.21 -8.23 7.56
C ALA A 30 -1.69 -8.61 7.79
N GLY A 31 -2.12 -9.80 7.36
CA GLY A 31 -3.54 -10.20 7.39
C GLY A 31 -4.42 -9.57 6.30
N TYR A 32 -3.86 -8.71 5.45
CA TYR A 32 -4.53 -8.11 4.30
C TYR A 32 -4.16 -8.84 3.02
N THR A 33 -5.03 -8.77 2.02
CA THR A 33 -4.79 -9.37 0.69
C THR A 33 -4.87 -8.28 -0.35
N GLY A 34 -3.76 -8.07 -1.05
CA GLY A 34 -3.73 -7.31 -2.29
C GLY A 34 -3.98 -8.24 -3.48
N ARG A 35 -4.71 -7.72 -4.47
CA ARG A 35 -4.96 -8.36 -5.76
C ARG A 35 -4.39 -7.49 -6.86
N ARG A 36 -3.62 -8.08 -7.76
CA ARG A 36 -3.19 -7.49 -9.03
C ARG A 36 -3.96 -8.14 -10.16
N ASP A 37 -4.61 -7.34 -10.98
CA ASP A 37 -5.17 -7.75 -12.27
C ASP A 37 -4.17 -7.36 -13.37
N THR A 38 -3.59 -8.36 -14.03
CA THR A 38 -2.59 -8.13 -15.08
C THR A 38 -3.21 -7.64 -16.38
N CYS A 39 -4.49 -7.94 -16.64
CA CYS A 39 -5.19 -7.49 -17.84
C CYS A 39 -5.66 -6.03 -17.70
N SER A 40 -6.12 -5.67 -16.50
CA SER A 40 -6.62 -4.32 -16.22
C SER A 40 -5.52 -3.33 -15.81
N HIS A 41 -4.27 -3.79 -15.63
CA HIS A 41 -3.16 -3.01 -15.10
C HIS A 41 -3.47 -2.33 -13.76
N THR A 42 -4.28 -3.00 -12.92
CA THR A 42 -4.72 -2.49 -11.62
C THR A 42 -4.25 -3.37 -10.48
N CYS A 43 -3.93 -2.74 -9.36
CA CYS A 43 -3.79 -3.40 -8.07
C CYS A 43 -4.87 -2.87 -7.11
N THR A 44 -5.54 -3.75 -6.40
CA THR A 44 -6.55 -3.41 -5.39
C THR A 44 -6.15 -3.99 -4.03
N VAL A 45 -6.32 -3.22 -2.96
CA VAL A 45 -6.18 -3.69 -1.58
C VAL A 45 -7.40 -3.22 -0.79
N ASP A 46 -8.04 -4.13 -0.08
CA ASP A 46 -9.12 -3.81 0.85
C ASP A 46 -8.52 -3.65 2.26
N LEU A 47 -8.73 -2.46 2.85
CA LEU A 47 -8.25 -2.07 4.17
C LEU A 47 -9.44 -1.79 5.09
N PRO A 48 -9.38 -2.03 6.40
CA PRO A 48 -10.44 -1.62 7.31
C PRO A 48 -10.52 -0.08 7.41
N ILE A 49 -11.73 0.48 7.49
CA ILE A 49 -11.94 1.93 7.70
C ILE A 49 -11.57 2.31 9.14
N GLU A 50 -12.00 1.52 10.12
CA GLU A 50 -11.63 1.72 11.51
C GLU A 50 -10.26 1.11 11.78
N THR A 51 -9.28 1.98 11.97
CA THR A 51 -7.91 1.57 12.25
C THR A 51 -7.45 2.17 13.56
N LYS A 52 -6.74 1.36 14.34
CA LYS A 52 -5.88 1.89 15.39
C LYS A 52 -4.71 2.58 14.66
N GLY A 53 -4.34 3.77 15.08
CA GLY A 53 -3.20 4.50 14.52
C GLY A 53 -1.95 3.62 14.38
N LEU A 54 -1.06 4.00 13.46
CA LEU A 54 0.21 3.32 13.23
C LEU A 54 0.98 3.17 14.55
N LYS A 55 1.38 1.93 14.87
CA LYS A 55 2.32 1.67 15.96
C LYS A 55 3.72 2.03 15.51
N VAL A 56 4.06 3.32 15.55
CA VAL A 56 5.34 3.86 15.08
C VAL A 56 6.55 3.14 15.73
N SER A 57 6.41 2.67 16.97
CA SER A 57 7.45 1.88 17.65
C SER A 57 7.81 0.55 16.96
N HIS A 58 6.99 0.04 16.04
CA HIS A 58 7.28 -1.19 15.29
C HIS A 58 8.21 -0.99 14.09
N PHE A 59 8.50 0.25 13.73
CA PHE A 59 9.34 0.59 12.59
C PHE A 59 10.76 0.92 13.04
N CYS A 60 11.73 0.81 12.11
CA CYS A 60 13.11 1.23 12.37
C CYS A 60 13.22 2.74 12.63
N LEU A 61 14.32 3.20 13.23
CA LEU A 61 14.49 4.58 13.69
C LEU A 61 14.19 5.63 12.61
N ASP A 62 14.71 5.43 11.39
CA ASP A 62 14.52 6.38 10.29
C ASP A 62 13.05 6.43 9.84
N CYS A 63 12.40 5.27 9.74
CA CYS A 63 10.98 5.19 9.45
C CYS A 63 10.11 5.83 10.55
N ARG A 64 10.53 5.82 11.82
CA ARG A 64 9.80 6.52 12.89
C ARG A 64 9.76 8.03 12.66
N VAL A 65 10.85 8.60 12.15
CA VAL A 65 10.93 10.03 11.83
C VAL A 65 9.99 10.37 10.67
N LEU A 66 9.96 9.53 9.62
CA LEU A 66 9.09 9.70 8.46
C LEU A 66 7.59 9.57 8.81
N LEU A 67 7.25 8.65 9.72
CA LEU A 67 5.87 8.34 10.07
C LEU A 67 5.31 9.19 11.22
N LYS A 68 6.12 10.03 11.86
CA LYS A 68 5.73 10.76 13.09
C LYS A 68 4.45 11.58 12.92
N ASP A 69 4.27 12.21 11.75
CA ASP A 69 3.16 13.10 11.45
C ASP A 69 1.94 12.34 10.90
N HIS A 70 2.06 11.02 10.74
CA HIS A 70 1.02 10.13 10.21
C HIS A 70 0.61 9.03 11.20
N ALA A 71 1.05 9.13 12.46
CA ALA A 71 0.81 8.12 13.48
C ALA A 71 -0.68 7.81 13.69
N GLU A 72 -1.57 8.78 13.46
CA GLU A 72 -3.01 8.63 13.65
C GLU A 72 -3.72 8.00 12.44
N ASN A 73 -3.07 7.94 11.27
CA ASN A 73 -3.72 7.67 9.99
C ASN A 73 -4.05 6.20 9.75
N GLY A 74 -3.55 5.30 10.62
CA GLY A 74 -3.75 3.85 10.54
C GLY A 74 -2.99 3.17 9.40
N PHE A 75 -3.12 3.68 8.17
CA PHE A 75 -2.40 3.27 6.98
C PHE A 75 -1.79 4.48 6.26
N VAL A 76 -0.67 4.24 5.59
CA VAL A 76 -0.01 5.20 4.71
C VAL A 76 0.50 4.50 3.46
N LEU A 77 0.59 5.26 2.38
CA LEU A 77 1.36 4.91 1.18
C LEU A 77 2.77 5.45 1.36
N ALA A 78 3.76 4.60 1.11
CA ALA A 78 5.16 4.98 1.14
C ALA A 78 5.76 4.77 -0.24
N ASP A 79 6.36 5.82 -0.80
CA ASP A 79 7.04 5.73 -2.06
C ASP A 79 8.51 5.38 -1.86
N LEU A 80 8.87 4.13 -2.15
CA LEU A 80 10.15 3.53 -1.79
C LEU A 80 11.14 3.43 -2.96
N TYR A 81 10.85 4.02 -4.12
CA TYR A 81 11.70 3.88 -5.31
C TYR A 81 13.09 4.53 -5.13
N VAL A 82 13.17 5.67 -4.44
CA VAL A 82 14.44 6.29 -4.05
C VAL A 82 14.65 6.05 -2.57
N GLU A 83 15.60 5.18 -2.22
CA GLU A 83 15.79 4.73 -0.82
C GLU A 83 16.04 5.89 0.17
N ASP A 84 16.67 6.97 -0.27
CA ASP A 84 17.01 8.14 0.57
C ASP A 84 15.97 9.29 0.48
N ALA A 85 14.94 9.16 -0.35
CA ALA A 85 13.93 10.19 -0.58
C ALA A 85 12.53 9.58 -0.59
N ILE A 86 12.14 9.07 0.58
CA ILE A 86 10.84 8.41 0.79
C ILE A 86 9.78 9.46 1.08
N ASP A 87 8.75 9.49 0.23
CA ASP A 87 7.55 10.29 0.45
C ASP A 87 6.45 9.44 1.08
N ILE A 88 5.72 10.03 2.03
CA ILE A 88 4.63 9.38 2.76
C ILE A 88 3.32 10.11 2.46
N TYR A 89 2.28 9.33 2.14
CA TYR A 89 0.94 9.84 1.85
C TYR A 89 -0.09 9.15 2.75
N PRO A 90 -0.98 9.91 3.43
CA PRO A 90 -2.12 9.33 4.15
C PRO A 90 -2.99 8.44 3.26
N ALA A 91 -3.31 7.21 3.70
CA ALA A 91 -4.34 6.42 3.03
C ALA A 91 -5.71 6.75 3.62
N THR A 92 -6.33 7.84 3.17
CA THR A 92 -7.63 8.33 3.66
C THR A 92 -8.70 8.28 2.58
N VAL A 93 -9.95 7.94 2.95
CA VAL A 93 -11.08 7.91 2.00
C VAL A 93 -11.21 9.26 1.29
N GLY A 94 -11.32 9.23 -0.04
CA GLY A 94 -11.39 10.40 -0.90
C GLY A 94 -10.03 10.89 -1.41
N ALA A 95 -8.92 10.28 -0.97
CA ALA A 95 -7.61 10.62 -1.50
C ALA A 95 -7.44 10.17 -2.96
N ASP A 96 -6.77 11.01 -3.74
CA ASP A 96 -6.39 10.78 -5.14
C ASP A 96 -4.97 11.33 -5.32
N TYR A 97 -4.02 10.41 -5.47
CA TYR A 97 -2.60 10.73 -5.60
C TYR A 97 -2.09 10.32 -6.97
N THR A 98 -1.28 11.18 -7.58
CA THR A 98 -0.38 10.77 -8.67
C THR A 98 1.01 10.61 -8.08
N ILE A 99 1.47 9.37 -7.96
CA ILE A 99 2.81 9.01 -7.48
C ILE A 99 3.55 8.41 -8.66
N ARG A 100 4.46 9.20 -9.26
CA ARG A 100 5.19 8.83 -10.49
C ARG A 100 4.20 8.46 -11.61
N ASP A 101 4.35 7.27 -12.17
CA ASP A 101 3.52 6.71 -13.24
C ASP A 101 2.32 5.92 -12.69
N TYR A 102 1.88 6.22 -11.47
CA TYR A 102 0.70 5.60 -10.87
C TYR A 102 -0.30 6.64 -10.40
N ARG A 103 -1.57 6.38 -10.68
CA ARG A 103 -2.69 7.02 -10.00
C ARG A 103 -3.21 6.10 -8.92
N ILE A 104 -3.30 6.59 -7.69
CA ILE A 104 -3.79 5.86 -6.53
C ILE A 104 -5.05 6.54 -6.03
N THR A 105 -6.16 5.82 -6.01
CA THR A 105 -7.43 6.31 -5.44
C THR A 105 -7.82 5.50 -4.23
N VAL A 106 -8.30 6.19 -3.20
CA VAL A 106 -8.74 5.58 -1.94
C VAL A 106 -10.23 5.87 -1.78
N SER A 107 -11.06 4.83 -1.80
CA SER A 107 -12.51 4.97 -1.75
C SER A 107 -13.15 4.07 -0.69
N GLU A 108 -14.39 4.37 -0.31
CA GLU A 108 -15.15 3.50 0.58
C GLU A 108 -15.81 2.37 -0.21
N ALA A 109 -15.50 1.13 0.15
CA ALA A 109 -16.11 -0.07 -0.41
C ALA A 109 -17.57 -0.15 0.05
N LYS A 110 -18.49 -0.05 -0.92
CA LYS A 110 -19.94 0.06 -0.70
C LYS A 110 -20.58 -1.08 0.09
N VAL A 111 -19.90 -2.21 0.26
CA VAL A 111 -20.50 -3.46 0.77
C VAL A 111 -19.93 -3.86 2.13
N ARG A 112 -18.76 -3.36 2.56
CA ARG A 112 -18.03 -3.95 3.69
C ARG A 112 -17.49 -2.99 4.76
N SER A 113 -17.79 -1.68 4.69
CA SER A 113 -17.14 -0.69 5.59
C SER A 113 -15.61 -0.83 5.56
N GLU A 114 -15.09 -1.13 4.37
CA GLU A 114 -13.68 -1.25 4.05
C GLU A 114 -13.31 -0.08 3.14
N MET A 115 -12.06 0.30 3.16
CA MET A 115 -11.42 1.24 2.25
C MET A 115 -10.79 0.43 1.11
N GLU A 116 -11.22 0.70 -0.12
CA GLU A 116 -10.63 0.11 -1.32
C GLU A 116 -9.56 1.06 -1.85
N LEU A 117 -8.32 0.57 -1.89
CA LEU A 117 -7.19 1.25 -2.49
C LEU A 117 -6.93 0.69 -3.88
N ILE A 118 -7.06 1.53 -4.91
CA ILE A 118 -6.86 1.15 -6.32
C ILE A 118 -5.61 1.87 -6.82
N VAL A 119 -4.64 1.11 -7.31
CA VAL A 119 -3.44 1.60 -7.99
C VAL A 119 -3.57 1.29 -9.47
N LEU A 120 -3.54 2.32 -10.30
CA LEU A 120 -3.59 2.23 -11.76
C LEU A 120 -2.27 2.76 -12.34
N GLY A 121 -1.64 1.96 -13.21
CA GLY A 121 -0.52 2.46 -14.01
C GLY A 121 -1.00 3.49 -15.03
N ILE A 122 -0.42 4.69 -15.02
CA ILE A 122 -0.62 5.70 -16.05
C ILE A 122 0.53 5.58 -17.06
N ALA A 123 0.20 5.14 -18.27
CA ALA A 123 1.15 5.10 -19.37
C ALA A 123 1.06 6.42 -20.15
N GLU A 124 1.77 7.46 -19.71
CA GLU A 124 1.99 8.61 -20.60
C GLU A 124 2.95 8.19 -21.72
N GLY A 125 2.47 8.22 -22.97
CA GLY A 125 3.31 8.05 -24.16
C GLY A 125 3.51 6.62 -24.66
N LEU A 126 2.83 5.60 -24.11
CA LEU A 126 2.84 4.25 -24.70
C LEU A 126 1.54 3.97 -25.45
N THR A 127 1.66 3.83 -26.76
CA THR A 127 0.62 3.24 -27.61
C THR A 127 0.66 1.73 -27.40
N PHE A 128 -0.34 1.17 -26.73
CA PHE A 128 -0.54 -0.27 -26.73
C PHE A 128 -1.04 -0.65 -28.13
N VAL A 129 -0.23 -1.44 -28.85
CA VAL A 129 -0.65 -2.10 -30.09
C VAL A 129 -1.21 -3.45 -29.68
N ASP A 130 -2.48 -3.67 -29.99
CA ASP A 130 -3.20 -4.94 -29.80
C ASP A 130 -2.47 -6.15 -30.41
#